data_AF-A0A2K3JCS5-F1
#
_entry.id   AF-A0A2K3JCS5-F1
#
_cell.length_a   1.000
_cell.length_b   1.000
_cell.length_c   1.000
_cell.angle_alpha   90.00
_cell.angle_beta   90.00
_cell.angle_gamma   90.00
#
_symmetry.space_group_name_H-M   'P 1'
#
loop_
_entity.id
_entity.type
_entity.pdbx_description
1 polymer ?
#
loop_
_entity_poly.entity_id
_entity_poly.type
_entity_poly.pdbx_seq_one_letter_code
_entity_poly.pdbx_strand_id
1 'polypeptide(L)'
;MNNTQENGEENIRLPLPKKNKNEMFAIADRLMGGSRINAICADGKSRMARIPGKMRRIRVRAGDLLIIKPWEIQNEKSDVVYRYGRTQSILLSRKNFLPDIIDVF
;
A
#
# COMPACT_ATOMS: atom_id res chain seq x y z
N MET A 1 20.19 -20.14 25.65
CA MET A 1 18.96 -20.47 24.90
C MET A 1 18.20 -19.20 24.61
N ASN A 2 17.88 -18.91 23.35
CA ASN A 2 16.51 -18.63 22.91
C ASN A 2 16.47 -18.70 21.37
N ASN A 3 15.63 -19.64 20.93
CA ASN A 3 15.41 -20.10 19.57
C ASN A 3 14.83 -19.02 18.65
N THR A 4 15.36 -18.99 17.42
CA THR A 4 14.64 -19.15 16.15
C THR A 4 13.29 -18.47 15.98
N GLN A 5 13.23 -17.52 15.05
CA GLN A 5 12.20 -17.49 14.01
C GLN A 5 12.83 -17.16 12.65
N GLU A 6 13.56 -18.13 12.10
CA GLU A 6 13.61 -18.31 10.64
C GLU A 6 12.21 -18.80 10.22
N ASN A 7 11.26 -17.88 10.06
CA ASN A 7 10.02 -18.21 9.37
C ASN A 7 10.36 -18.24 7.88
N GLY A 8 10.41 -19.46 7.33
CA GLY A 8 10.66 -19.72 5.93
C GLY A 8 9.92 -18.73 5.04
N GLU A 9 10.68 -17.84 4.43
CA GLU A 9 10.21 -16.98 3.36
C GLU A 9 9.85 -17.90 2.20
N GLU A 10 8.63 -18.44 2.20
CA GLU A 10 7.95 -18.75 0.94
C GLU A 10 8.05 -17.45 0.13
N ASN A 11 8.96 -17.46 -0.84
CA ASN A 11 9.44 -16.29 -1.53
C ASN A 11 8.24 -15.60 -2.20
N ILE A 12 7.64 -14.63 -1.52
CA ILE A 12 6.50 -13.90 -2.05
C ILE A 12 7.04 -13.12 -3.23
N ARG A 13 6.61 -13.48 -4.43
CA ARG A 13 7.01 -12.80 -5.67
C ARG A 13 6.25 -11.49 -5.89
N LEU A 14 5.69 -10.92 -4.83
CA LEU A 14 4.95 -9.65 -4.89
C LEU A 14 5.86 -8.50 -4.46
N PRO A 15 5.76 -7.33 -5.08
CA PRO A 15 6.42 -6.13 -4.57
C PRO A 15 5.97 -5.86 -3.14
N LEU A 16 6.90 -5.54 -2.25
CA LEU A 16 6.62 -5.06 -0.89
C LEU A 16 7.07 -3.60 -0.76
N PRO A 17 6.45 -2.80 0.13
CA PRO A 17 6.86 -1.43 0.39
C PRO A 17 8.32 -1.38 0.86
N LYS A 18 9.11 -0.53 0.22
CA LYS A 18 10.52 -0.32 0.56
C LYS A 18 10.66 0.80 1.60
N LYS A 19 10.93 0.42 2.87
CA LYS A 19 11.12 1.39 3.97
C LYS A 19 12.19 2.44 3.66
N ASN A 20 13.30 2.04 3.03
CA ASN A 20 14.38 2.95 2.62
C ASN A 20 13.97 3.96 1.53
N LYS A 21 12.82 3.77 0.88
CA LYS A 21 12.23 4.72 -0.08
C LYS A 21 11.04 5.48 0.50
N ASN A 22 10.80 5.37 1.81
CA ASN A 22 9.62 5.91 2.48
C ASN A 22 8.31 5.38 1.84
N GLU A 23 8.29 4.11 1.45
CA GLU A 23 7.09 3.46 0.92
C GLU A 23 6.35 2.72 2.04
N MET A 24 5.02 2.70 1.95
CA MET A 24 4.17 1.96 2.87
C MET A 24 2.92 1.44 2.17
N PHE A 25 2.26 0.47 2.80
CA PHE A 25 0.93 0.03 2.39
C PHE A 25 -0.12 1.11 2.66
N ALA A 26 -1.17 1.12 1.85
CA ALA A 26 -2.36 1.94 2.06
C ALA A 26 -3.59 1.34 1.39
N ILE A 27 -4.78 1.67 1.90
CA ILE A 27 -6.06 1.39 1.25
C ILE A 27 -6.55 2.65 0.54
N ALA A 28 -6.93 2.48 -0.72
CA ALA A 28 -7.68 3.47 -1.47
C ALA A 28 -9.08 3.65 -0.85
N ASP A 29 -9.36 4.81 -0.27
CA ASP A 29 -10.65 5.11 0.35
C ASP A 29 -11.62 5.71 -0.69
N ARG A 30 -11.32 6.90 -1.23
CA ARG A 30 -12.23 7.59 -2.16
C ARG A 30 -11.49 8.34 -3.25
N LEU A 31 -11.99 8.27 -4.48
CA LEU A 31 -11.50 9.09 -5.59
C LEU A 31 -11.80 10.57 -5.35
N MET A 32 -10.77 11.42 -5.50
CA MET A 32 -10.88 12.86 -5.28
C MET A 32 -11.01 13.67 -6.58
N GLY A 33 -11.05 12.99 -7.74
CA GLY A 33 -10.94 13.64 -9.05
C GLY A 33 -9.52 14.09 -9.38
N GLY A 34 -9.32 14.64 -10.59
CA GLY A 34 -8.01 15.19 -11.00
C GLY A 34 -6.83 14.22 -10.87
N SER A 35 -7.06 12.92 -11.07
CA SER A 35 -6.07 11.84 -10.83
C SER A 35 -5.53 11.75 -9.41
N ARG A 36 -6.38 11.99 -8.41
CA ARG A 36 -6.04 11.85 -6.99
C ARG A 36 -7.03 10.94 -6.28
N ILE A 37 -6.56 10.29 -5.23
CA ILE A 37 -7.34 9.40 -4.38
C ILE A 37 -6.98 9.65 -2.91
N ASN A 38 -7.97 9.62 -2.03
CA ASN A 38 -7.73 9.58 -0.60
C ASN A 38 -7.24 8.18 -0.21
N ALA A 39 -6.15 8.09 0.55
CA ALA A 39 -5.55 6.82 0.95
C ALA A 39 -5.37 6.77 2.47
N ILE A 40 -5.88 5.70 3.10
CA ILE A 40 -5.65 5.40 4.51
C ILE A 40 -4.36 4.59 4.59
N CYS A 41 -3.35 5.15 5.24
CA CYS A 41 -1.99 4.63 5.22
C CYS A 41 -1.72 3.70 6.40
N ALA A 42 -0.74 2.82 6.27
CA ALA A 42 -0.30 1.90 7.32
C ALA A 42 0.12 2.58 8.64
N ASP A 43 0.49 3.87 8.59
CA ASP A 43 0.82 4.67 9.78
C ASP A 43 -0.40 5.35 10.42
N GLY A 44 -1.61 5.01 9.98
CA GLY A 44 -2.88 5.54 10.48
C GLY A 44 -3.27 6.92 9.96
N LYS A 45 -2.45 7.54 9.10
CA LYS A 45 -2.76 8.85 8.52
C LYS A 45 -3.53 8.70 7.20
N SER A 46 -4.39 9.67 6.92
CA SER A 46 -5.03 9.80 5.62
C SER A 46 -4.24 10.78 4.74
N ARG A 47 -3.96 10.40 3.49
CA ARG A 47 -3.17 11.21 2.55
C ARG A 47 -3.85 11.32 1.20
N MET A 48 -3.67 12.48 0.57
CA MET A 48 -4.05 12.69 -0.82
C MET A 48 -2.98 12.11 -1.74
N ALA A 49 -3.24 10.92 -2.26
CA ALA A 49 -2.34 10.21 -3.15
C ALA A 49 -2.59 10.62 -4.61
N ARG A 50 -1.54 11.07 -5.31
CA ARG A 50 -1.55 11.29 -6.75
C ARG A 50 -1.43 9.95 -7.47
N ILE A 51 -2.20 9.77 -8.54
CA ILE A 51 -2.14 8.61 -9.43
C ILE A 51 -1.26 8.98 -10.64
N PRO A 52 -0.03 8.44 -10.76
CA PRO A 52 0.82 8.69 -11.92
C PRO A 52 0.19 8.19 -13.22
N GLY A 53 0.62 8.72 -14.37
CA GLY A 53 0.07 8.34 -15.68
C GLY A 53 0.12 6.84 -15.97
N LYS A 54 1.20 6.17 -15.55
CA LYS A 54 1.33 4.70 -15.63
C LYS A 54 0.22 3.98 -14.86
N MET A 55 -0.12 4.47 -13.67
CA MET A 55 -1.16 3.90 -12.81
C MET A 55 -2.58 4.19 -13.30
N ARG A 56 -2.80 5.27 -14.06
CA ARG A 56 -4.11 5.54 -14.68
C ARG A 56 -4.56 4.42 -15.61
N ARG A 57 -3.63 3.78 -16.33
CA ARG A 57 -3.92 2.62 -17.19
C ARG A 57 -4.37 1.40 -16.40
N ILE A 58 -3.83 1.25 -15.19
CA ILE A 58 -4.10 0.14 -14.28
C ILE A 58 -5.48 0.30 -13.63
N ARG A 59 -6.05 1.52 -13.59
CA ARG A 59 -7.39 1.88 -13.06
C ARG A 59 -7.53 1.66 -11.55
N VAL A 60 -6.86 2.47 -10.74
CA VAL A 60 -7.01 2.48 -9.28
C VAL A 60 -8.43 2.90 -8.89
N ARG A 61 -9.04 2.20 -7.94
CA ARG A 61 -10.40 2.41 -7.41
C ARG A 61 -10.40 2.35 -5.88
N ALA A 62 -11.51 2.81 -5.29
CA ALA A 62 -11.77 2.60 -3.86
C ALA A 62 -11.75 1.10 -3.51
N GLY A 63 -11.19 0.77 -2.35
CA GLY A 63 -10.98 -0.60 -1.86
C GLY A 63 -9.70 -1.27 -2.36
N ASP A 64 -8.96 -0.68 -3.29
CA ASP A 64 -7.68 -1.25 -3.75
C ASP A 64 -6.59 -1.14 -2.67
N LEU A 65 -5.79 -2.20 -2.51
CA LEU A 65 -4.54 -2.16 -1.74
C LEU A 65 -3.44 -1.55 -2.61
N LEU A 66 -2.69 -0.63 -2.02
CA LEU A 66 -1.65 0.15 -2.69
C LEU A 66 -0.31 0.07 -1.95
N ILE A 67 0.77 0.27 -2.71
CA ILE A 67 1.99 0.88 -2.16
C ILE A 67 1.92 2.38 -2.49
N ILE A 68 2.11 3.21 -1.48
CA ILE A 68 2.24 4.67 -1.63
C ILE A 68 3.61 5.14 -1.14
N LYS A 69 4.03 6.31 -1.60
CA LYS A 69 5.19 7.04 -1.10
C LYS A 69 4.76 8.44 -0.67
N PRO A 70 4.70 8.76 0.64
CA PRO A 70 4.48 10.12 1.12
C PRO A 70 5.57 11.08 0.62
N TRP A 71 5.18 12.33 0.36
CA TRP A 71 6.14 13.38 0.04
C TRP A 71 6.90 13.80 1.29
N GLU A 72 8.19 14.11 1.13
CA GLU A 72 9.08 14.46 2.26
C GLU A 72 8.71 15.80 2.88
N ILE A 73 8.34 16.78 2.05
CA ILE A 73 8.03 18.15 2.51
C ILE A 73 6.56 18.29 2.91
N GLN A 74 5.64 17.68 2.15
CA GLN A 74 4.20 17.79 2.41
C GLN A 74 3.63 16.42 2.74
N ASN A 75 3.65 16.07 4.03
CA ASN A 75 3.34 14.71 4.49
C ASN A 75 1.88 14.31 4.24
N GLU A 76 0.97 15.26 4.04
CA GLU A 76 -0.44 15.04 3.71
C GLU A 76 -0.64 14.55 2.27
N LYS A 77 0.40 14.61 1.44
CA LYS A 77 0.40 14.16 0.05
C LYS A 77 1.30 12.95 -0.15
N SER A 78 0.95 12.15 -1.16
CA SER A 78 1.73 10.99 -1.55
C SER A 78 1.60 10.70 -3.05
N ASP A 79 2.43 9.81 -3.58
CA ASP A 79 2.25 9.21 -4.90
C ASP A 79 1.90 7.72 -4.77
N VAL A 80 0.99 7.24 -5.62
CA VAL A 80 0.73 5.80 -5.78
C VAL A 80 1.87 5.15 -6.56
N VAL A 81 2.52 4.18 -5.95
CA VAL A 81 3.68 3.45 -6.52
C VAL A 81 3.22 2.15 -7.19
N TYR A 82 2.34 1.41 -6.54
CA TYR A 82 1.86 0.11 -7.00
C TYR A 82 0.41 -0.13 -6.57
N ARG A 83 -0.31 -0.96 -7.33
CA ARG A 83 -1.64 -1.46 -6.97
C ARG A 83 -1.63 -2.98 -7.03
N TYR A 84 -2.06 -3.61 -5.95
CA TYR A 84 -2.27 -5.05 -5.88
C TYR A 84 -3.61 -5.43 -6.51
N GLY A 85 -3.65 -6.58 -7.18
CA GLY A 85 -4.91 -7.23 -7.53
C GLY A 85 -5.56 -7.87 -6.30
N ARG A 86 -6.87 -8.11 -6.35
CA ARG A 86 -7.64 -8.68 -5.22
C ARG A 86 -7.01 -9.94 -4.60
N THR A 87 -6.60 -10.90 -5.42
CA THR A 87 -5.96 -12.14 -4.95
C THR A 87 -4.63 -11.87 -4.24
N GLN A 88 -3.86 -10.88 -4.72
CA GLN A 88 -2.60 -10.48 -4.10
C GLN A 88 -2.85 -9.81 -2.74
N SER A 89 -3.88 -8.96 -2.64
CA SER A 89 -4.28 -8.34 -1.37
C SER A 89 -4.68 -9.38 -0.32
N ILE A 90 -5.54 -10.33 -0.69
CA ILE A 90 -5.96 -11.42 0.20
C ILE A 90 -4.76 -12.29 0.62
N LEU A 91 -3.82 -12.55 -0.30
CA LEU A 91 -2.60 -13.30 0.03
C LEU A 91 -1.73 -12.56 1.05
N LEU A 92 -1.57 -11.24 0.89
CA LEU A 92 -0.78 -10.42 1.82
C LEU A 92 -1.45 -10.33 3.19
N SER A 93 -2.78 -10.19 3.25
CA SER A 93 -3.56 -10.24 4.49
C SER A 93 -3.38 -11.59 5.21
N ARG A 94 -3.65 -12.72 4.52
CA ARG A 94 -3.52 -14.07 5.09
C ARG A 94 -2.13 -14.41 5.61
N LYS A 95 -1.09 -13.79 5.06
CA LYS A 95 0.30 -13.96 5.48
C LYS A 95 0.76 -12.90 6.48
N ASN A 96 -0.16 -12.11 7.02
CA ASN A 96 0.07 -11.07 8.03
C ASN A 96 1.11 -10.01 7.59
N PHE A 97 1.16 -9.66 6.30
CA PHE A 97 1.97 -8.54 5.82
C PHE A 97 1.29 -7.19 6.05
N LEU A 98 -0.03 -7.17 6.20
CA LEU A 98 -0.81 -5.94 6.35
C LEU A 98 -0.99 -5.65 7.85
N PRO A 99 -0.74 -4.41 8.30
CA PRO A 99 -1.13 -3.96 9.63
C PRO A 99 -2.66 -3.93 9.78
N ASP A 100 -3.17 -4.27 10.97
CA ASP A 100 -4.60 -4.37 11.29
C ASP A 100 -5.42 -3.14 10.86
N ILE A 101 -4.85 -1.94 11.02
CA ILE A 101 -5.51 -0.67 10.67
C ILE A 101 -5.88 -0.54 9.18
N ILE A 102 -5.19 -1.28 8.31
CA ILE A 102 -5.46 -1.27 6.87
C ILE A 102 -5.86 -2.66 6.34
N ASP A 103 -5.95 -3.67 7.19
CA ASP A 103 -6.36 -5.00 6.74
C ASP A 103 -7.89 -5.10 6.65
N VAL A 104 -8.38 -5.08 5.42
CA VAL A 104 -9.81 -5.11 5.07
C VAL A 104 -10.14 -6.27 4.12
N PHE A 105 -9.22 -7.24 3.98
CA PHE A 105 -9.28 -8.29 2.95
C PHE A 105 -9.59 -9.69 3.46
#